data_AF-A0A9E3FIZ0-F1
#
_entry.id   AF-A0A9E3FIZ0-F1
#
_cell.length_a   1.000
_cell.length_b   1.000
_cell.length_c   1.000
_cell.angle_alpha   90.00
_cell.angle_beta   90.00
_cell.angle_gamma   90.00
#
_symmetry.space_group_name_H-M   'P 1'
#
loop_
_entity.id
_entity.type
_entity.pdbx_description
1 polymer ?
#
loop_
_entity_poly.entity_id
_entity_poly.type
_entity_poly.pdbx_seq_one_letter_code
_entity_poly.pdbx_strand_id
1 'polypeptide(L)'
;MWLYLSFEGYFQMRMATDPDPSDEPRGVSGYTFALAGEPDFDNLLHLQPDEEGVVERRFGVAADAPGPRVGVTVRKAQWFDEAALRYTDAPEYLGARVSFVKAQLTERNGIVIRNDLFAIDPLRVQVRNKRGGLLLDREDFLDPNNPELPITQATSEMLVRRQPQGLTNNSVEVAKSTGLPDASNDSCINNRRIRQRNLEELLKRTRNPVERAALETRISQLNILRRWWDLSQGGKPIDRRAHQLTLQAYGWAVDINGTVRANKVGADEGVTWPLSFWMGGWDGDALCAYVSGYLSVPVVGGAPEPRKSRAGR
;
A
#
# COMPACT_ATOMS: atom_id res chain seq x y z
N MET A 1 -14.78 24.76 -5.09
CA MET A 1 -15.41 23.70 -4.30
C MET A 1 -14.56 22.45 -4.46
N TRP A 2 -14.26 21.75 -3.38
CA TRP A 2 -13.42 20.56 -3.40
C TRP A 2 -14.12 19.36 -2.77
N LEU A 3 -13.83 18.15 -3.27
CA LEU A 3 -14.11 16.89 -2.59
C LEU A 3 -12.80 16.34 -2.04
N TYR A 4 -12.70 16.22 -0.72
CA TYR A 4 -11.60 15.57 -0.02
C TYR A 4 -11.97 14.13 0.33
N LEU A 5 -11.15 13.18 -0.12
CA LEU A 5 -11.31 11.75 0.14
C LEU A 5 -10.10 11.23 0.91
N SER A 6 -10.21 11.09 2.23
CA SER A 6 -9.18 10.41 3.04
C SER A 6 -9.36 8.90 2.94
N PHE A 7 -8.33 8.19 2.54
CA PHE A 7 -8.35 6.74 2.30
C PHE A 7 -7.25 6.04 3.08
N GLU A 8 -7.52 4.78 3.46
CA GLU A 8 -6.52 3.92 4.09
C GLU A 8 -6.87 2.43 4.00
N GLY A 9 -5.85 1.60 4.16
CA GLY A 9 -5.96 0.14 4.27
C GLY A 9 -4.64 -0.55 3.94
N TYR A 10 -4.63 -1.89 3.98
CA TYR A 10 -3.50 -2.66 3.49
C TYR A 10 -3.54 -2.77 1.96
N PHE A 11 -2.35 -2.73 1.37
CA PHE A 11 -2.08 -3.16 0.01
C PHE A 11 -1.11 -4.35 0.04
N GLN A 12 -1.14 -5.19 -0.99
CA GLN A 12 -0.13 -6.22 -1.24
C GLN A 12 0.80 -5.77 -2.36
N MET A 13 2.07 -6.11 -2.28
CA MET A 13 3.05 -5.90 -3.33
C MET A 13 3.90 -7.16 -3.50
N ARG A 14 3.82 -7.81 -4.65
CA ARG A 14 4.50 -9.08 -4.89
C ARG A 14 5.81 -8.81 -5.63
N MET A 15 6.88 -8.53 -4.88
CA MET A 15 8.20 -8.20 -5.43
C MET A 15 9.34 -8.99 -4.79
N ALA A 16 10.41 -9.18 -5.56
CA ALA A 16 11.72 -9.60 -5.07
C ALA A 16 12.36 -8.50 -4.20
N THR A 17 13.33 -8.87 -3.38
CA THR A 17 14.02 -7.94 -2.48
C THR A 17 15.50 -8.29 -2.39
N ASP A 18 16.35 -7.29 -2.10
CA ASP A 18 17.80 -7.47 -1.99
C ASP A 18 18.20 -8.74 -1.21
N PRO A 19 19.17 -9.53 -1.72
CA PRO A 19 20.03 -9.23 -2.87
C PRO A 19 19.51 -9.77 -4.23
N ASP A 20 18.24 -10.20 -4.31
CA ASP A 20 17.70 -10.72 -5.57
C ASP A 20 17.52 -9.61 -6.63
N PRO A 21 17.70 -9.90 -7.94
CA PRO A 21 17.30 -8.99 -9.02
C PRO A 21 15.82 -8.58 -8.94
N SER A 22 15.48 -7.38 -9.39
CA SER A 22 14.09 -6.88 -9.33
C SER A 22 13.11 -7.68 -10.21
N ASP A 23 13.61 -8.50 -11.13
CA ASP A 23 12.88 -9.38 -12.03
C ASP A 23 12.95 -10.88 -11.64
N GLU A 24 13.53 -11.22 -10.48
CA GLU A 24 13.51 -12.59 -9.94
C GLU A 24 12.06 -12.99 -9.60
N PRO A 25 11.46 -13.96 -10.32
CA PRO A 25 10.01 -14.20 -10.28
C PRO A 25 9.50 -14.76 -8.95
N ARG A 26 10.35 -15.35 -8.09
CA ARG A 26 9.88 -16.04 -6.88
C ARG A 26 10.59 -15.65 -5.58
N GLY A 27 11.69 -14.91 -5.66
CA GLY A 27 12.55 -14.61 -4.52
C GLY A 27 13.34 -15.85 -4.08
N VAL A 28 14.66 -15.69 -3.93
CA VAL A 28 15.59 -16.81 -3.70
C VAL A 28 16.49 -16.50 -2.51
N SER A 29 17.08 -15.31 -2.50
CA SER A 29 18.13 -14.88 -1.57
C SER A 29 17.65 -13.79 -0.61
N GLY A 30 16.62 -13.03 -1.02
CA GLY A 30 16.04 -11.95 -0.25
C GLY A 30 15.22 -12.41 0.96
N TYR A 31 14.26 -11.59 1.37
CA TYR A 31 13.39 -11.89 2.51
C TYR A 31 11.90 -11.98 2.16
N THR A 32 11.58 -11.83 0.88
CA THR A 32 10.27 -12.02 0.26
C THR A 32 10.32 -13.27 -0.62
N PHE A 33 9.22 -14.02 -0.67
CA PHE A 33 9.13 -15.27 -1.43
C PHE A 33 7.73 -15.45 -2.02
N ALA A 34 7.62 -15.94 -3.25
CA ALA A 34 6.40 -16.50 -3.81
C ALA A 34 6.30 -17.98 -3.39
N LEU A 35 5.41 -18.28 -2.44
CA LEU A 35 5.36 -19.60 -1.81
C LEU A 35 4.76 -20.68 -2.72
N ALA A 36 4.93 -21.94 -2.34
CA ALA A 36 4.37 -23.07 -3.08
C ALA A 36 2.86 -22.90 -3.28
N GLY A 37 2.40 -23.00 -4.54
CA GLY A 37 1.00 -22.77 -4.93
C GLY A 37 0.61 -21.30 -5.16
N GLU A 38 1.50 -20.35 -4.90
CA GLU A 38 1.29 -18.94 -5.26
C GLU A 38 1.85 -18.61 -6.66
N PRO A 39 1.26 -17.62 -7.36
CA PRO A 39 1.83 -17.08 -8.59
C PRO A 39 3.17 -16.40 -8.32
N ASP A 40 3.93 -16.20 -9.39
CA ASP A 40 5.16 -15.43 -9.38
C ASP A 40 4.90 -13.96 -8.98
N PHE A 41 5.99 -13.22 -8.77
CA PHE A 41 6.00 -11.79 -8.52
C PHE A 41 5.66 -11.01 -9.81
N ASP A 42 4.79 -10.02 -9.67
CA ASP A 42 4.36 -9.12 -10.75
C ASP A 42 4.85 -7.68 -10.54
N ASN A 43 5.49 -7.41 -9.39
CA ASN A 43 5.97 -6.11 -8.93
C ASN A 43 4.88 -5.01 -8.86
N LEU A 44 3.59 -5.39 -8.82
CA LEU A 44 2.47 -4.45 -8.77
C LEU A 44 2.06 -4.11 -7.33
N LEU A 45 1.54 -2.89 -7.15
CA LEU A 45 0.82 -2.44 -5.97
C LEU A 45 -0.65 -2.81 -6.08
N HIS A 46 -1.05 -3.89 -5.40
CA HIS A 46 -2.43 -4.35 -5.30
C HIS A 46 -3.13 -3.73 -4.10
N LEU A 47 -4.05 -2.81 -4.35
CA LEU A 47 -4.79 -2.10 -3.31
C LEU A 47 -6.13 -2.77 -2.99
N GLN A 48 -6.54 -3.78 -3.75
CA GLN A 48 -7.86 -4.42 -3.64
C GLN A 48 -7.78 -5.96 -3.63
N PRO A 49 -8.65 -6.66 -2.86
CA PRO A 49 -8.56 -8.11 -2.66
C PRO A 49 -9.06 -8.95 -3.84
N ASP A 50 -9.61 -8.34 -4.88
CA ASP A 50 -10.09 -8.95 -6.13
C ASP A 50 -9.23 -8.58 -7.35
N GLU A 51 -8.09 -7.90 -7.15
CA GLU A 51 -7.09 -7.67 -8.19
C GLU A 51 -6.34 -8.98 -8.50
N GLU A 52 -6.07 -9.22 -9.79
CA GLU A 52 -5.33 -10.40 -10.25
C GLU A 52 -3.91 -10.39 -9.66
N GLY A 53 -3.43 -11.56 -9.20
CA GLY A 53 -2.14 -11.69 -8.51
C GLY A 53 -2.25 -11.69 -6.98
N VAL A 54 -3.31 -11.13 -6.38
CA VAL A 54 -3.45 -11.05 -4.92
C VAL A 54 -3.62 -12.42 -4.27
N VAL A 55 -2.77 -12.71 -3.28
CA VAL A 55 -2.86 -13.90 -2.42
C VAL A 55 -2.70 -13.50 -0.95
N GLU A 56 -3.82 -13.45 -0.23
CA GLU A 56 -3.83 -13.19 1.21
C GLU A 56 -3.42 -14.45 2.00
N ARG A 57 -2.30 -14.36 2.72
CA ARG A 57 -1.76 -15.48 3.49
C ARG A 57 -2.53 -15.68 4.80
N ARG A 58 -2.64 -16.95 5.23
CA ARG A 58 -3.16 -17.31 6.56
C ARG A 58 -2.05 -17.21 7.61
N PHE A 59 -2.38 -16.72 8.80
CA PHE A 59 -1.41 -16.41 9.87
C PHE A 59 -1.69 -17.11 11.20
N GLY A 60 -2.67 -18.00 11.24
CA GLY A 60 -2.98 -18.81 12.41
C GLY A 60 -4.12 -19.79 12.18
N VAL A 61 -4.43 -20.57 13.23
CA VAL A 61 -5.53 -21.53 13.25
C VAL A 61 -6.85 -20.95 13.76
N ALA A 62 -6.77 -19.86 14.53
CA ALA A 62 -7.91 -19.21 15.14
C ALA A 62 -8.51 -18.15 14.21
N ALA A 63 -9.83 -17.96 14.27
CA ALA A 63 -10.56 -17.06 13.37
C ALA A 63 -10.24 -15.57 13.59
N ASP A 64 -9.67 -15.26 14.77
CA ASP A 64 -9.23 -13.94 15.24
C ASP A 64 -7.73 -13.67 15.01
N ALA A 65 -7.02 -14.57 14.30
CA ALA A 65 -5.66 -14.34 13.80
C ALA A 65 -5.61 -14.12 12.26
N PRO A 66 -6.45 -13.24 11.66
CA PRO A 66 -6.27 -12.88 10.27
C PRO A 66 -4.96 -12.13 10.08
N GLY A 67 -4.32 -12.33 8.94
CA GLY A 67 -3.25 -11.44 8.50
C GLY A 67 -3.77 -10.05 8.13
N PRO A 68 -2.87 -9.15 7.68
CA PRO A 68 -3.29 -7.96 6.96
C PRO A 68 -4.25 -8.36 5.81
N ARG A 69 -5.40 -7.69 5.72
CA ARG A 69 -6.40 -7.93 4.68
C ARG A 69 -6.35 -6.82 3.65
N VAL A 70 -6.10 -7.17 2.39
CA VAL A 70 -5.94 -6.21 1.28
C VAL A 70 -7.26 -5.49 1.05
N GLY A 71 -7.21 -4.17 0.91
CA GLY A 71 -8.40 -3.35 0.69
C GLY A 71 -8.24 -1.93 1.18
N VAL A 72 -7.82 -1.03 0.30
CA VAL A 72 -7.74 0.41 0.55
C VAL A 72 -9.11 1.04 0.26
N THR A 73 -9.64 1.76 1.25
CA THR A 73 -10.96 2.41 1.11
C THR A 73 -11.00 3.80 1.73
N VAL A 74 -11.87 4.66 1.19
CA VAL A 74 -12.18 5.98 1.73
C VAL A 74 -12.79 5.82 3.13
N ARG A 75 -12.15 6.36 4.16
CA ARG A 75 -12.65 6.37 5.55
C ARG A 75 -13.31 7.67 5.95
N LYS A 76 -12.96 8.76 5.28
CA LYS A 76 -13.56 10.09 5.49
C LYS A 76 -13.71 10.78 4.14
N ALA A 77 -14.87 11.37 3.91
CA ALA A 77 -15.17 12.09 2.68
C ALA A 77 -15.90 13.39 3.03
N GLN A 78 -15.42 14.53 2.53
CA GLN A 78 -15.99 15.85 2.82
C GLN A 78 -15.94 16.76 1.59
N TRP A 79 -17.04 17.47 1.36
CA TRP A 79 -17.10 18.64 0.50
C TRP A 79 -16.52 19.86 1.24
N PHE A 80 -15.75 20.69 0.55
CA PHE A 80 -15.24 21.97 1.05
C PHE A 80 -15.62 23.11 0.11
N ASP A 81 -16.43 24.02 0.65
CA ASP A 81 -16.80 25.27 0.01
C ASP A 81 -15.77 26.34 0.39
N GLU A 82 -14.99 26.80 -0.58
CA GLU A 82 -13.99 27.87 -0.39
C GLU A 82 -14.62 29.23 -0.14
N ALA A 83 -15.78 29.51 -0.74
CA ALA A 83 -16.47 30.80 -0.58
C ALA A 83 -17.13 30.90 0.80
N ALA A 84 -17.62 29.78 1.33
CA ALA A 84 -18.18 29.69 2.68
C ALA A 84 -17.16 29.24 3.75
N LEU A 85 -15.92 28.93 3.36
CA LEU A 85 -14.86 28.33 4.19
C LEU A 85 -15.35 27.14 5.06
N ARG A 86 -16.19 26.27 4.48
CA ARG A 86 -16.98 25.29 5.22
C ARG A 86 -16.81 23.87 4.69
N TYR A 87 -16.58 22.93 5.61
CA TYR A 87 -16.68 21.49 5.34
C TYR A 87 -18.11 20.97 5.55
N THR A 88 -18.53 20.04 4.70
CA THR A 88 -19.77 19.27 4.81
C THR A 88 -19.47 17.80 4.49
N ASP A 89 -19.99 16.86 5.27
CA ASP A 89 -19.70 15.43 5.03
C ASP A 89 -20.30 14.93 3.71
N ALA A 90 -19.59 14.01 3.05
CA ALA A 90 -19.95 13.41 1.76
C ALA A 90 -20.12 11.88 1.91
N PRO A 91 -21.11 11.41 2.71
CA PRO A 91 -21.23 10.02 3.12
C PRO A 91 -21.40 9.01 1.97
N GLU A 92 -21.83 9.47 0.79
CA GLU A 92 -21.96 8.69 -0.44
C GLU A 92 -20.62 8.10 -0.95
N TYR A 93 -19.48 8.69 -0.57
CA TYR A 93 -18.14 8.19 -0.91
C TYR A 93 -17.49 7.35 0.20
N LEU A 94 -18.05 7.27 1.40
CA LEU A 94 -17.47 6.49 2.50
C LEU A 94 -17.44 5.00 2.14
N GLY A 95 -16.27 4.37 2.25
CA GLY A 95 -16.02 3.00 1.82
C GLY A 95 -15.96 2.82 0.30
N ALA A 96 -15.82 3.90 -0.48
CA ALA A 96 -15.36 3.79 -1.86
C ALA A 96 -13.95 3.17 -1.90
N ARG A 97 -13.70 2.35 -2.92
CA ARG A 97 -12.47 1.62 -3.16
C ARG A 97 -11.47 2.53 -3.87
N VAL A 98 -10.21 2.53 -3.46
CA VAL A 98 -9.12 3.29 -4.09
C VAL A 98 -8.09 2.31 -4.65
N SER A 99 -7.72 2.43 -5.91
CA SER A 99 -6.69 1.61 -6.57
C SER A 99 -5.65 2.47 -7.27
N PHE A 100 -4.40 2.04 -7.25
CA PHE A 100 -3.31 2.57 -8.07
C PHE A 100 -3.06 1.60 -9.23
N VAL A 101 -3.66 1.88 -10.38
CA VAL A 101 -3.81 0.92 -11.49
C VAL A 101 -2.45 0.58 -12.10
N LYS A 102 -2.03 -0.68 -11.97
CA LYS A 102 -0.73 -1.22 -12.44
C LYS A 102 0.50 -0.51 -11.87
N ALA A 103 0.37 0.21 -10.76
CA ALA A 103 1.46 0.97 -10.18
C ALA A 103 2.56 0.04 -9.64
N GLN A 104 3.83 0.42 -9.81
CA GLN A 104 5.00 -0.31 -9.32
C GLN A 104 5.89 0.61 -8.49
N LEU A 105 6.61 0.05 -7.50
CA LEU A 105 7.71 0.76 -6.86
C LEU A 105 8.98 0.59 -7.70
N THR A 106 9.41 1.67 -8.34
CA THR A 106 10.58 1.70 -9.23
C THR A 106 11.77 2.34 -8.52
N GLU A 107 12.83 1.57 -8.35
CA GLU A 107 14.13 1.98 -7.80
C GLU A 107 15.28 1.32 -8.60
N ARG A 108 15.14 0.02 -8.89
CA ARG A 108 16.02 -0.80 -9.75
C ARG A 108 17.48 -0.83 -9.27
N ASN A 109 17.68 -1.11 -7.99
CA ASN A 109 18.98 -1.32 -7.32
C ASN A 109 19.96 -0.15 -7.58
N GLY A 110 19.50 1.08 -7.36
CA GLY A 110 20.27 2.31 -7.51
C GLY A 110 20.30 2.91 -8.93
N ILE A 111 19.67 2.26 -9.93
CA ILE A 111 19.71 2.68 -11.34
C ILE A 111 18.76 3.86 -11.60
N VAL A 112 17.53 3.83 -11.07
CA VAL A 112 16.54 4.91 -11.29
C VAL A 112 16.59 5.92 -10.17
N ILE A 113 16.56 5.47 -8.92
CA ILE A 113 16.64 6.31 -7.71
C ILE A 113 17.68 5.72 -6.76
N ARG A 114 18.29 6.56 -5.92
CA ARG A 114 19.30 6.17 -4.91
C ARG A 114 18.81 6.46 -3.49
N ASN A 115 19.54 5.95 -2.51
CA ASN A 115 19.31 6.13 -1.07
C ASN A 115 18.06 5.40 -0.52
N ASP A 116 17.79 4.19 -1.03
CA ASP A 116 16.67 3.33 -0.61
C ASP A 116 15.26 3.97 -0.79
N LEU A 117 15.16 5.04 -1.59
CA LEU A 117 13.91 5.66 -2.02
C LEU A 117 13.45 5.05 -3.35
N PHE A 118 12.16 5.19 -3.64
CA PHE A 118 11.50 4.56 -4.79
C PHE A 118 10.37 5.45 -5.30
N ALA A 119 10.20 5.53 -6.62
CA ALA A 119 9.10 6.26 -7.25
C ALA A 119 7.97 5.33 -7.65
N ILE A 120 6.74 5.86 -7.72
CA ILE A 120 5.60 5.13 -8.26
C ILE A 120 5.47 5.38 -9.77
N ASP A 121 5.54 4.31 -10.57
CA ASP A 121 5.30 4.38 -12.02
C ASP A 121 4.68 3.07 -12.53
N PRO A 122 3.64 3.13 -13.40
CA PRO A 122 2.79 4.28 -13.66
C PRO A 122 2.02 4.72 -12.40
N LEU A 123 1.50 5.94 -12.38
CA LEU A 123 0.60 6.42 -11.32
C LEU A 123 -0.76 6.79 -11.92
N ARG A 124 -1.74 5.92 -11.74
CA ARG A 124 -3.13 6.14 -12.17
C ARG A 124 -4.08 5.79 -11.03
N VAL A 125 -4.84 6.77 -10.55
CA VAL A 125 -5.73 6.63 -9.40
C VAL A 125 -7.16 6.37 -9.89
N GLN A 126 -7.75 5.26 -9.43
CA GLN A 126 -9.17 4.98 -9.57
C GLN A 126 -9.89 5.06 -8.23
N VAL A 127 -11.08 5.67 -8.23
CA VAL A 127 -12.05 5.61 -7.13
C VAL A 127 -13.33 4.95 -7.63
N ARG A 128 -13.75 3.86 -6.96
CA ARG A 128 -14.97 3.12 -7.28
C ARG A 128 -15.92 3.11 -6.09
N ASN A 129 -17.22 3.24 -6.31
CA ASN A 129 -18.20 3.07 -5.23
C ASN A 129 -18.23 1.61 -4.72
N LYS A 130 -18.90 1.35 -3.59
CA LYS A 130 -19.03 0.01 -2.98
C LYS A 130 -19.60 -1.07 -3.90
N ARG A 131 -20.27 -0.68 -5.00
CA ARG A 131 -20.87 -1.58 -6.00
C ARG A 131 -19.99 -1.73 -7.24
N GLY A 132 -18.72 -1.31 -7.19
CA GLY A 132 -17.74 -1.40 -8.28
C GLY A 132 -17.86 -0.32 -9.37
N GLY A 133 -18.88 0.52 -9.31
CA GLY A 133 -19.10 1.59 -10.28
C GLY A 133 -18.02 2.66 -10.20
N LEU A 134 -17.37 2.93 -11.32
CA LEU A 134 -16.26 3.89 -11.43
C LEU A 134 -16.76 5.33 -11.23
N LEU A 135 -16.15 6.04 -10.28
CA LEU A 135 -16.48 7.42 -9.94
C LEU A 135 -15.46 8.40 -10.49
N LEU A 136 -14.18 8.10 -10.27
CA LEU A 136 -13.03 8.87 -10.71
C LEU A 136 -11.99 7.92 -11.29
N ASP A 137 -11.32 8.33 -12.36
CA ASP A 137 -10.17 7.66 -12.94
C ASP A 137 -9.29 8.72 -13.58
N ARG A 138 -8.09 8.95 -13.02
CA ARG A 138 -7.13 9.91 -13.57
C ARG A 138 -5.72 9.38 -13.50
N GLU A 139 -4.99 9.62 -14.56
CA GLU A 139 -3.58 9.29 -14.74
C GLU A 139 -2.70 10.51 -14.42
N ASP A 140 -1.57 10.30 -13.78
CA ASP A 140 -0.50 11.30 -13.70
C ASP A 140 0.48 11.05 -14.85
N PHE A 141 0.86 12.09 -15.59
CA PHE A 141 1.97 12.01 -16.52
C PHE A 141 3.26 12.45 -15.83
N LEU A 142 4.34 11.71 -16.07
CA LEU A 142 5.64 12.00 -15.47
C LEU A 142 6.17 13.33 -16.00
N ASP A 143 6.06 13.53 -17.32
CA ASP A 143 6.14 14.80 -18.04
C ASP A 143 4.80 15.05 -18.79
N PRO A 144 4.05 16.13 -18.50
CA PRO A 144 2.83 16.48 -19.25
C PRO A 144 3.06 16.75 -20.75
N ASN A 145 4.28 17.13 -21.16
CA ASN A 145 4.63 17.40 -22.55
C ASN A 145 5.04 16.14 -23.32
N ASN A 146 5.39 15.07 -22.60
CA ASN A 146 5.69 13.76 -23.15
C ASN A 146 5.07 12.66 -22.27
N PRO A 147 3.74 12.42 -22.40
CA PRO A 147 3.01 11.47 -21.55
C PRO A 147 3.56 10.04 -21.53
N GLU A 148 4.24 9.63 -22.60
CA GLU A 148 4.82 8.29 -22.78
C GLU A 148 6.31 8.23 -22.36
N LEU A 149 6.85 9.27 -21.71
CA LEU A 149 8.24 9.31 -21.23
C LEU A 149 8.49 8.15 -20.23
N PRO A 150 9.36 7.17 -20.55
CA PRO A 150 9.65 6.09 -19.62
C PRO A 150 10.44 6.62 -18.42
N ILE A 151 10.13 6.13 -17.21
CA ILE A 151 10.79 6.58 -15.97
C ILE A 151 12.33 6.47 -15.99
N THR A 152 12.91 5.57 -16.78
CA THR A 152 14.37 5.45 -16.96
C THR A 152 15.01 6.60 -17.75
N GLN A 153 14.22 7.50 -18.34
CA GLN A 153 14.65 8.72 -19.03
C GLN A 153 14.21 10.00 -18.29
N ALA A 154 13.58 9.86 -17.12
CA ALA A 154 13.08 10.98 -16.34
C ALA A 154 14.21 11.81 -15.71
N THR A 155 13.97 13.11 -15.53
CA THR A 155 14.90 13.97 -14.78
C THR A 155 14.77 13.73 -13.27
N SER A 156 15.78 14.12 -12.50
CA SER A 156 15.73 14.04 -11.04
C SER A 156 14.52 14.76 -10.45
N GLU A 157 14.07 15.88 -11.04
CA GLU A 157 12.90 16.63 -10.60
C GLU A 157 11.59 15.85 -10.82
N MET A 158 11.46 15.20 -11.99
CA MET A 158 10.32 14.32 -12.30
C MET A 158 10.25 13.12 -11.34
N LEU A 159 11.40 12.51 -11.02
CA LEU A 159 11.51 11.42 -10.05
C LEU A 159 11.17 11.87 -8.62
N VAL A 160 11.71 13.01 -8.19
CA VAL A 160 11.44 13.60 -6.86
C VAL A 160 9.94 13.83 -6.64
N ARG A 161 9.20 14.22 -7.68
CA ARG A 161 7.73 14.41 -7.61
C ARG A 161 6.96 13.11 -7.31
N ARG A 162 7.53 11.93 -7.59
CA ARG A 162 6.86 10.62 -7.42
C ARG A 162 7.46 9.70 -6.36
N GLN A 163 8.50 10.13 -5.66
CA GLN A 163 9.14 9.40 -4.58
C GLN A 163 8.69 9.94 -3.20
N PRO A 164 8.93 9.22 -2.09
CA PRO A 164 8.68 9.76 -0.75
C PRO A 164 9.74 10.82 -0.39
N GLN A 165 9.35 11.83 0.38
CA GLN A 165 10.27 12.85 0.92
C GLN A 165 11.31 12.26 1.89
N GLY A 166 10.97 11.15 2.55
CA GLY A 166 11.90 10.46 3.42
C GLY A 166 11.32 9.23 4.11
N LEU A 167 12.12 8.68 5.01
CA LEU A 167 11.79 7.54 5.84
C LEU A 167 11.76 7.92 7.32
N THR A 168 10.81 7.37 8.08
CA THR A 168 10.72 7.49 9.53
C THR A 168 10.74 6.11 10.16
N ASN A 169 11.81 5.83 10.90
CA ASN A 169 11.97 4.62 11.72
C ASN A 169 11.06 4.70 12.95
N ASN A 170 10.54 3.56 13.42
CA ASN A 170 9.69 3.48 14.62
C ASN A 170 8.52 4.48 14.60
N SER A 171 7.81 4.56 13.46
CA SER A 171 6.65 5.43 13.30
C SER A 171 5.48 4.94 14.18
N VAL A 172 5.07 5.81 15.11
CA VAL A 172 3.86 5.63 15.93
C VAL A 172 2.60 5.61 15.06
N GLU A 173 2.59 6.33 13.94
CA GLU A 173 1.47 6.34 13.00
C GLU A 173 1.31 4.98 12.30
N VAL A 174 2.42 4.39 11.84
CA VAL A 174 2.43 3.03 11.27
C VAL A 174 2.00 1.99 12.30
N ALA A 175 2.57 2.05 13.51
CA ALA A 175 2.26 1.08 14.56
C ALA A 175 0.77 1.10 14.92
N LYS A 176 0.20 2.28 15.12
CA LYS A 176 -1.23 2.48 15.37
C LYS A 176 -2.09 1.96 14.21
N SER A 177 -1.71 2.26 12.96
CA SER A 177 -2.49 1.89 11.77
C SER A 177 -2.46 0.39 11.50
N THR A 178 -1.36 -0.29 11.84
CA THR A 178 -1.19 -1.73 11.66
C THR A 178 -1.58 -2.58 12.88
N GLY A 179 -2.08 -1.95 13.95
CA GLY A 179 -2.49 -2.63 15.18
C GLY A 179 -1.35 -3.19 16.03
N LEU A 180 -0.12 -2.69 15.86
CA LEU A 180 0.96 -2.95 16.80
C LEU A 180 0.70 -2.19 18.12
N PRO A 181 1.09 -2.73 19.29
CA PRO A 181 0.88 -2.07 20.59
C PRO A 181 1.56 -0.69 20.67
N ASP A 182 2.78 -0.61 20.14
CA ASP A 182 3.57 0.59 19.99
C ASP A 182 4.61 0.40 18.86
N ALA A 183 5.40 1.42 18.59
CA ALA A 183 6.42 1.41 17.54
C ALA A 183 7.81 0.91 18.02
N SER A 184 7.91 0.29 19.19
CA SER A 184 9.19 -0.17 19.74
C SER A 184 9.73 -1.42 19.05
N ASN A 185 11.05 -1.60 19.15
CA ASN A 185 11.70 -2.82 18.69
C ASN A 185 11.14 -4.08 19.37
N ASP A 186 10.77 -4.00 20.65
CA ASP A 186 10.21 -5.12 21.41
C ASP A 186 8.81 -5.51 20.91
N SER A 187 7.96 -4.54 20.55
CA SER A 187 6.67 -4.80 19.89
C SER A 187 6.86 -5.51 18.55
N CYS A 188 7.82 -5.08 17.74
CA CYS A 188 8.15 -5.71 16.45
C CYS A 188 8.65 -7.15 16.64
N ILE A 189 9.57 -7.37 17.58
CA ILE A 189 10.12 -8.69 17.91
C ILE A 189 9.01 -9.61 18.47
N ASN A 190 8.14 -9.11 19.34
CA ASN A 190 7.04 -9.88 19.89
C ASN A 190 6.00 -10.25 18.82
N ASN A 191 5.69 -9.35 17.88
CA ASN A 191 4.85 -9.66 16.72
C ASN A 191 5.41 -10.87 15.96
N ARG A 192 6.71 -10.88 15.62
CA ARG A 192 7.37 -12.01 14.94
C ARG A 192 7.36 -13.32 15.78
N ARG A 193 7.46 -13.24 17.11
CA ARG A 193 7.34 -14.42 18.01
C ARG A 193 5.91 -14.98 18.10
N ILE A 194 4.89 -14.13 18.06
CA ILE A 194 3.48 -14.54 17.95
C ILE A 194 3.24 -15.17 16.57
N ARG A 195 3.72 -14.51 15.50
CA ARG A 195 3.70 -14.97 14.10
C ARG A 195 4.21 -16.41 13.98
N GLN A 196 5.41 -16.68 14.49
CA GLN A 196 6.03 -18.01 14.45
C GLN A 196 5.16 -19.08 15.12
N ARG A 197 4.73 -18.85 16.38
CA ARG A 197 3.91 -19.82 17.12
C ARG A 197 2.59 -20.14 16.41
N ASN A 198 1.95 -19.12 15.83
CA ASN A 198 0.68 -19.31 15.11
C ASN A 198 0.87 -20.10 13.81
N LEU A 199 1.99 -19.89 13.09
CA LEU A 199 2.33 -20.67 11.88
C LEU A 199 2.72 -22.11 12.22
N GLU A 200 3.48 -22.34 13.30
CA GLU A 200 3.82 -23.68 13.80
C GLU A 200 2.57 -24.48 14.19
N GLU A 201 1.59 -23.84 14.83
CA GLU A 201 0.30 -24.46 15.15
C GLU A 201 -0.55 -24.72 13.90
N LEU A 202 -0.52 -23.82 12.91
CA LEU A 202 -1.17 -24.02 11.61
C LEU A 202 -0.54 -25.22 10.88
N LEU A 203 0.78 -25.33 10.85
CA LEU A 203 1.51 -26.43 10.21
C LEU A 203 1.15 -27.81 10.79
N LYS A 204 0.88 -27.94 12.09
CA LYS A 204 0.44 -29.21 12.70
C LYS A 204 -0.90 -29.69 12.16
N ARG A 205 -1.79 -28.75 11.80
CA ARG A 205 -3.16 -29.02 11.32
C ARG A 205 -3.23 -29.14 9.80
N THR A 206 -2.34 -28.47 9.07
CA THR A 206 -2.29 -28.49 7.61
C THR A 206 -1.87 -29.86 7.07
N ARG A 207 -2.70 -30.43 6.19
CA ARG A 207 -2.48 -31.74 5.53
C ARG A 207 -2.09 -31.63 4.06
N ASN A 208 -2.52 -30.58 3.35
CA ASN A 208 -2.15 -30.33 1.96
C ASN A 208 -0.62 -30.12 1.85
N PRO A 209 0.11 -30.95 1.09
CA PRO A 209 1.58 -30.86 1.02
C PRO A 209 2.08 -29.52 0.48
N VAL A 210 1.32 -28.85 -0.40
CA VAL A 210 1.68 -27.54 -0.96
C VAL A 210 1.61 -26.47 0.12
N GLU A 211 0.51 -26.41 0.87
CA GLU A 211 0.35 -25.48 2.00
C GLU A 211 1.35 -25.78 3.13
N ARG A 212 1.69 -27.06 3.36
CA ARG A 212 2.73 -27.44 4.33
C ARG A 212 4.09 -26.89 3.94
N ALA A 213 4.53 -27.10 2.70
CA ALA A 213 5.80 -26.58 2.20
C ALA A 213 5.85 -25.04 2.29
N ALA A 214 4.75 -24.36 1.95
CA ALA A 214 4.63 -22.92 2.12
C ALA A 214 4.81 -22.49 3.59
N LEU A 215 4.14 -23.16 4.54
CA LEU A 215 4.29 -22.86 5.98
C LEU A 215 5.69 -23.17 6.52
N GLU A 216 6.29 -24.28 6.09
CA GLU A 216 7.65 -24.70 6.48
C GLU A 216 8.70 -23.68 6.03
N THR A 217 8.59 -23.13 4.81
CA THR A 217 9.44 -22.02 4.33
C THR A 217 9.29 -20.77 5.20
N ARG A 218 8.06 -20.36 5.55
CA ARG A 218 7.80 -19.14 6.36
C ARG A 218 8.35 -19.28 7.78
N ILE A 219 8.17 -20.46 8.39
CA ILE A 219 8.73 -20.79 9.72
C ILE A 219 10.26 -20.85 9.65
N SER A 220 10.85 -21.39 8.57
CA SER A 220 12.29 -21.38 8.34
C SER A 220 12.86 -19.95 8.29
N GLN A 221 12.20 -19.04 7.56
CA GLN A 221 12.60 -17.63 7.49
C GLN A 221 12.55 -16.91 8.86
N LEU A 222 11.56 -17.22 9.70
CA LEU A 222 11.51 -16.73 11.09
C LEU A 222 12.65 -17.31 11.96
N ASN A 223 13.04 -18.57 11.74
CA ASN A 223 14.10 -19.23 12.48
C ASN A 223 15.53 -18.81 12.08
N ILE A 224 15.77 -18.48 10.80
CA ILE A 224 17.08 -17.96 10.34
C ILE A 224 17.44 -16.67 11.09
N LEU A 225 16.47 -15.76 11.24
CA LEU A 225 16.61 -14.51 11.97
C LEU A 225 16.96 -14.73 13.44
N ARG A 226 16.30 -15.70 14.09
CA ARG A 226 16.63 -16.09 15.46
C ARG A 226 18.09 -16.54 15.59
N ARG A 227 18.60 -17.35 14.65
CA ARG A 227 20.01 -17.77 14.67
C ARG A 227 20.97 -16.59 14.53
N TRP A 228 20.68 -15.63 13.66
CA TRP A 228 21.47 -14.40 13.54
C TRP A 228 21.46 -13.57 14.83
N TRP A 229 20.29 -13.40 15.47
CA TRP A 229 20.15 -12.74 16.77
C TRP A 229 20.84 -13.45 17.94
N ASP A 230 21.02 -14.77 17.85
CA ASP A 230 21.71 -15.58 18.86
C ASP A 230 23.24 -15.64 18.59
N LEU A 231 23.71 -15.16 17.43
CA LEU A 231 25.13 -15.03 17.06
C LEU A 231 25.69 -13.61 17.28
N SER A 232 24.85 -12.58 17.39
CA SER A 232 25.30 -11.20 17.60
C SER A 232 25.90 -10.97 19.00
N GLN A 233 27.15 -10.53 19.07
CA GLN A 233 27.79 -10.08 20.32
C GLN A 233 27.31 -8.67 20.69
N GLY A 234 26.85 -8.48 21.92
CA GLY A 234 26.32 -7.19 22.42
C GLY A 234 24.79 -7.15 22.50
N GLY A 235 24.21 -5.95 22.40
CA GLY A 235 22.75 -5.78 22.32
C GLY A 235 22.22 -6.33 21.00
N LYS A 236 21.15 -7.14 21.03
CA LYS A 236 20.59 -7.77 19.83
C LYS A 236 20.05 -6.70 18.87
N PRO A 237 20.68 -6.44 17.70
CA PRO A 237 20.23 -5.42 16.78
C PRO A 237 18.89 -5.85 16.17
N ILE A 238 17.91 -4.95 16.01
CA ILE A 238 16.65 -5.33 15.38
C ILE A 238 16.88 -5.78 13.92
N ASP A 239 16.30 -6.91 13.54
CA ASP A 239 16.28 -7.41 12.17
C ASP A 239 15.61 -6.39 11.24
N ARG A 240 16.16 -6.17 10.02
CA ARG A 240 15.62 -5.24 9.01
C ARG A 240 14.13 -5.50 8.76
N ARG A 241 13.71 -6.77 8.71
CA ARG A 241 12.32 -7.18 8.41
C ARG A 241 11.38 -6.91 9.59
N ALA A 242 11.86 -7.10 10.83
CA ALA A 242 11.12 -6.69 12.03
C ALA A 242 11.00 -5.15 12.12
N HIS A 243 12.06 -4.41 11.82
CA HIS A 243 12.08 -2.94 11.83
C HIS A 243 11.16 -2.34 10.74
N GLN A 244 11.01 -3.02 9.60
CA GLN A 244 10.09 -2.62 8.54
C GLN A 244 8.60 -2.61 8.96
N LEU A 245 8.23 -3.33 10.02
CA LEU A 245 6.87 -3.31 10.59
C LEU A 245 6.48 -1.95 11.19
N THR A 246 7.45 -1.07 11.47
CA THR A 246 7.22 0.30 11.97
C THR A 246 7.91 1.36 11.12
N LEU A 247 8.51 0.98 9.99
CA LEU A 247 9.08 1.91 9.01
C LEU A 247 7.95 2.59 8.23
N GLN A 248 8.03 3.92 8.10
CA GLN A 248 7.15 4.74 7.28
C GLN A 248 7.96 5.41 6.17
N ALA A 249 7.58 5.22 4.92
CA ALA A 249 7.93 6.14 3.84
C ALA A 249 6.83 7.20 3.75
N TYR A 250 7.19 8.48 3.78
CA TYR A 250 6.23 9.58 3.90
C TYR A 250 6.44 10.66 2.85
N GLY A 251 5.42 11.50 2.67
CA GLY A 251 5.54 12.74 1.90
C GLY A 251 5.44 12.57 0.39
N TRP A 252 4.82 11.50 -0.12
CA TRP A 252 4.29 11.57 -1.47
C TRP A 252 3.27 12.71 -1.53
N ALA A 253 3.48 13.62 -2.48
CA ALA A 253 2.63 14.78 -2.74
C ALA A 253 2.66 15.01 -4.26
N VAL A 254 1.64 14.46 -4.95
CA VAL A 254 1.56 14.43 -6.40
C VAL A 254 0.35 15.23 -6.85
N ASP A 255 0.59 16.31 -7.59
CA ASP A 255 -0.44 17.01 -8.35
C ASP A 255 -0.75 16.22 -9.63
N ILE A 256 -1.76 15.34 -9.58
CA ILE A 256 -2.12 14.47 -10.71
C ILE A 256 -2.58 15.35 -11.88
N ASN A 257 -1.82 15.31 -12.97
CA ASN A 257 -1.94 16.26 -14.08
C ASN A 257 -2.53 15.67 -15.38
N GLY A 258 -2.48 14.35 -15.58
CA GLY A 258 -2.75 13.70 -16.86
C GLY A 258 -4.22 13.39 -17.12
N THR A 259 -4.47 12.48 -18.06
CA THR A 259 -5.81 12.21 -18.63
C THR A 259 -6.83 11.77 -17.57
N VAL A 260 -7.98 12.44 -17.58
CA VAL A 260 -9.20 12.01 -16.88
C VAL A 260 -9.93 10.99 -17.77
N ARG A 261 -10.09 9.77 -17.25
CA ARG A 261 -10.71 8.62 -17.94
C ARG A 261 -12.12 8.34 -17.43
N ALA A 262 -12.47 8.84 -16.24
CA ALA A 262 -13.82 8.83 -15.70
C ALA A 262 -14.03 9.98 -14.70
N ASN A 263 -15.18 10.65 -14.82
CA ASN A 263 -15.58 11.76 -13.97
C ASN A 263 -17.09 11.72 -13.71
N LYS A 264 -17.51 11.08 -12.62
CA LYS A 264 -18.92 11.05 -12.14
C LYS A 264 -19.18 12.01 -10.98
N VAL A 265 -18.15 12.71 -10.53
CA VAL A 265 -18.20 13.66 -9.41
C VAL A 265 -18.43 15.09 -9.89
N GLY A 266 -18.16 15.40 -11.17
CA GLY A 266 -18.15 16.77 -11.70
C GLY A 266 -16.81 17.47 -11.45
N ALA A 267 -15.73 16.69 -11.35
CA ALA A 267 -14.39 17.20 -11.13
C ALA A 267 -13.96 18.18 -12.23
N ASP A 268 -13.19 19.20 -11.86
CA ASP A 268 -12.50 20.03 -12.84
C ASP A 268 -11.33 19.23 -13.43
N GLU A 269 -11.36 19.06 -14.74
CA GLU A 269 -10.36 18.29 -15.49
C GLU A 269 -9.17 19.17 -15.90
N GLY A 270 -9.36 20.50 -15.95
CA GLY A 270 -8.32 21.48 -16.28
C GLY A 270 -7.40 21.86 -15.11
N VAL A 271 -7.76 21.47 -13.89
CA VAL A 271 -6.98 21.66 -12.66
C VAL A 271 -6.38 20.33 -12.22
N THR A 272 -5.19 20.32 -11.60
CA THR A 272 -4.58 19.10 -11.03
C THR A 272 -5.41 18.55 -9.88
N TRP A 273 -5.27 17.25 -9.58
CA TRP A 273 -5.89 16.63 -8.40
C TRP A 273 -4.79 16.27 -7.37
N PRO A 274 -4.60 17.06 -6.30
CA PRO A 274 -3.59 16.78 -5.29
C PRO A 274 -3.84 15.45 -4.57
N LEU A 275 -2.87 14.55 -4.68
CA LEU A 275 -2.80 13.26 -3.98
C LEU A 275 -1.65 13.32 -2.99
N SER A 276 -1.89 13.01 -1.71
CA SER A 276 -0.81 12.84 -0.75
C SER A 276 -1.05 11.65 0.18
N PHE A 277 0.01 10.89 0.45
CA PHE A 277 -0.06 9.68 1.26
C PHE A 277 1.31 9.31 1.85
N TRP A 278 1.28 8.35 2.76
CA TRP A 278 2.44 7.59 3.22
C TRP A 278 2.18 6.09 3.05
N MET A 279 3.25 5.31 2.98
CA MET A 279 3.23 3.84 2.95
C MET A 279 4.15 3.31 4.04
N GLY A 280 3.77 2.25 4.75
CA GLY A 280 4.61 1.74 5.84
C GLY A 280 4.09 0.45 6.46
N GLY A 281 4.84 -0.07 7.44
CA GLY A 281 4.50 -1.30 8.15
C GLY A 281 4.57 -2.54 7.26
N TRP A 282 5.65 -2.63 6.50
CA TRP A 282 5.90 -3.71 5.54
C TRP A 282 6.20 -5.03 6.24
N ASP A 283 5.34 -6.02 6.01
CA ASP A 283 5.52 -7.40 6.44
C ASP A 283 5.86 -8.28 5.24
N GLY A 284 7.15 -8.56 5.04
CA GLY A 284 7.63 -9.42 3.96
C GLY A 284 7.13 -10.89 4.01
N ASP A 285 6.55 -11.34 5.13
CA ASP A 285 5.85 -12.64 5.17
C ASP A 285 4.38 -12.53 4.70
N ALA A 286 3.77 -11.34 4.75
CA ALA A 286 2.48 -11.07 4.14
C ALA A 286 2.57 -10.59 2.68
N LEU A 287 3.75 -10.04 2.31
CA LEU A 287 3.92 -9.18 1.14
C LEU A 287 3.01 -7.94 1.19
N CYS A 288 2.65 -7.48 2.39
CA CYS A 288 1.70 -6.38 2.58
C CYS A 288 2.31 -5.22 3.37
N ALA A 289 1.86 -4.01 3.05
CA ALA A 289 2.08 -2.79 3.84
C ALA A 289 0.76 -2.02 3.95
N TYR A 290 0.74 -1.02 4.82
CA TYR A 290 -0.39 -0.09 4.98
C TYR A 290 -0.14 1.18 4.17
N VAL A 291 -1.20 1.74 3.59
CA VAL A 291 -1.19 3.08 2.98
C VAL A 291 -2.27 3.92 3.65
N SER A 292 -1.97 5.19 3.90
CA SER A 292 -2.95 6.18 4.37
C SER A 292 -2.67 7.53 3.72
N GLY A 293 -3.72 8.26 3.35
CA GLY A 293 -3.59 9.50 2.62
C GLY A 293 -4.91 10.16 2.26
N TYR A 294 -4.84 11.13 1.36
CA TYR A 294 -5.99 11.84 0.85
C TYR A 294 -5.84 12.19 -0.63
N LEU A 295 -6.97 12.18 -1.34
CA LEU A 295 -7.13 12.72 -2.69
C LEU A 295 -8.02 13.96 -2.59
N SER A 296 -7.58 15.06 -3.20
CA SER A 296 -8.30 16.34 -3.26
C SER A 296 -8.75 16.57 -4.69
N VAL A 297 -10.06 16.71 -4.90
CA VAL A 297 -10.65 16.79 -6.23
C VAL A 297 -11.38 18.15 -6.36
N PRO A 298 -10.91 19.09 -7.19
CA PRO A 298 -11.64 20.31 -7.48
C PRO A 298 -12.91 19.95 -8.26
N VAL A 299 -14.04 20.62 -8.02
CA VAL A 299 -15.35 20.29 -8.61
C VAL A 299 -16.04 21.54 -9.16
N VAL A 300 -16.49 21.45 -10.41
CA VAL A 300 -17.15 22.53 -11.16
C VAL A 300 -18.64 22.57 -10.78
N GLY A 301 -19.16 23.77 -10.46
CA GLY A 301 -20.60 23.98 -10.27
C GLY A 301 -21.13 23.82 -8.84
N GLY A 302 -20.26 23.59 -7.84
CA GLY A 302 -20.66 23.44 -6.44
C GLY A 302 -21.07 22.02 -6.06
N ALA A 303 -21.40 21.80 -4.79
CA ALA A 303 -21.84 20.49 -4.33
C ALA A 303 -23.19 20.11 -4.97
N PRO A 304 -23.38 18.88 -5.48
CA PRO A 304 -24.66 18.46 -6.02
C PRO A 304 -25.73 18.57 -4.94
N GLU A 305 -26.90 19.16 -5.25
CA GLU A 305 -28.00 19.25 -4.28
C GLU A 305 -28.27 17.86 -3.68
N PRO A 306 -28.41 17.75 -2.34
CA PRO A 306 -28.70 16.48 -1.71
C PRO A 306 -30.00 15.95 -2.28
N ARG A 307 -29.92 14.82 -3.01
CA ARG A 307 -31.08 14.18 -3.65
C ARG A 307 -32.15 13.96 -2.60
N LYS A 308 -33.19 14.80 -2.64
CA LYS A 308 -34.37 14.68 -1.76
C LYS A 308 -34.85 13.24 -1.85
N SER A 309 -34.82 12.53 -0.73
CA SER A 309 -35.35 11.18 -0.66
C SER A 309 -36.80 11.25 -1.12
N ARG A 310 -37.16 10.44 -2.12
CA ARG A 310 -38.57 10.21 -2.45
C ARG A 310 -39.18 9.47 -1.25
N ALA A 311 -39.71 10.23 -0.30
CA ALA A 311 -40.64 9.69 0.69
C ALA A 311 -41.75 8.98 -0.08
N GLY A 312 -41.96 7.70 0.23
CA GLY A 312 -42.89 6.85 -0.51
C GLY A 312 -44.32 7.39 -0.46
N ARG A 313 -44.97 7.33 -1.60
CA ARG A 313 -46.42 7.21 -1.76
C ARG A 313 -46.67 5.98 -2.62
#